data_AF-A0A8B9J5P3-F1
#
_entry.id   AF-A0A8B9J5P3-F1
#
_cell.length_a   1.000
_cell.length_b   1.000
_cell.length_c   1.000
_cell.angle_alpha   90.00
_cell.angle_beta   90.00
_cell.angle_gamma   90.00
#
_symmetry.space_group_name_H-M   'P 1'
#
loop_
_entity.id
_entity.type
_entity.pdbx_description
1 polymer ?
#
loop_
_entity_poly.entity_id
_entity_poly.type
_entity_poly.pdbx_seq_one_letter_code
_entity_poly.pdbx_strand_id
1 'polypeptide(L)'
;LIGVPKHESFVDRNRAELVQRVSSVMPLADVLMSQGMLKNEPYSEIQAERTSQAKMRALFRFLKGRNQKVAFFHALKKNEPFLVEELEGERSTN
;
A
#
# COMPACT_ATOMS: atom_id res chain seq x y z
N LEU A 1 11.61 -13.09 21.08
CA LEU A 1 11.87 -12.72 19.67
C LEU A 1 10.90 -11.63 19.28
N ILE A 2 11.36 -10.38 19.14
CA ILE A 2 10.52 -9.26 18.73
C ILE A 2 10.19 -9.51 17.25
N GLY A 3 8.98 -10.01 16.99
CA GLY A 3 8.54 -10.35 15.64
C GLY A 3 8.67 -9.13 14.74
N VAL A 4 9.37 -9.28 13.61
CA VAL A 4 9.34 -8.29 12.53
C VAL A 4 7.86 -8.00 12.23
N PRO A 5 7.41 -6.72 12.19
CA PRO A 5 5.99 -6.43 12.00
C PRO A 5 5.54 -6.94 10.64
N LYS A 6 4.79 -8.04 10.67
CA LYS A 6 4.35 -8.82 9.50
C LYS A 6 3.77 -7.94 8.40
N HIS A 7 3.06 -6.87 8.78
CA HIS A 7 2.39 -5.94 7.87
C HIS A 7 3.36 -4.99 7.14
N GLU A 8 4.38 -4.44 7.83
CA GLU A 8 5.34 -3.55 7.17
C GLU A 8 6.20 -4.33 6.17
N SER A 9 6.63 -5.53 6.57
CA SER A 9 7.39 -6.41 5.69
C SER A 9 6.59 -6.91 4.51
N PHE A 10 5.27 -7.13 4.67
CA PHE A 10 4.39 -7.42 3.54
C PHE A 10 4.42 -6.30 2.51
N VAL A 11 4.32 -5.04 2.95
CA VAL A 11 4.31 -3.89 2.03
C VAL A 11 5.64 -3.75 1.30
N ASP A 12 6.77 -3.91 2.01
CA ASP A 12 8.10 -3.79 1.41
C ASP A 12 8.39 -4.93 0.43
N ARG A 13 8.11 -6.18 0.83
CA ARG A 13 8.43 -7.36 0.01
C ARG A 13 7.58 -7.43 -1.27
N ASN A 14 6.33 -6.97 -1.20
CA ASN A 14 5.36 -7.07 -2.30
C ASN A 14 5.27 -5.79 -3.12
N ARG A 15 6.19 -4.84 -2.95
CA ARG A 15 6.12 -3.54 -3.63
C ARG A 15 5.95 -3.65 -5.15
N ALA A 16 6.67 -4.57 -5.80
CA ALA A 16 6.59 -4.76 -7.25
C ALA A 16 5.19 -5.22 -7.68
N GLU A 17 4.67 -6.26 -7.03
CA GLU A 17 3.33 -6.80 -7.26
C GLU A 17 2.24 -5.75 -7.00
N LEU A 18 2.34 -5.04 -5.88
CA LEU A 18 1.39 -3.98 -5.54
C LEU A 18 1.41 -2.84 -6.55
N VAL A 19 2.59 -2.42 -7.03
CA VAL A 19 2.69 -1.41 -8.10
C VAL A 19 2.06 -1.91 -9.40
N GLN A 20 2.25 -3.18 -9.75
CA GLN A 20 1.80 -3.71 -11.03
C GLN A 20 0.30 -4.01 -11.05
N ARG A 21 -0.25 -4.51 -9.93
CA ARG A 21 -1.57 -5.16 -9.87
C ARG A 21 -2.67 -4.30 -9.26
N VAL A 22 -2.34 -3.32 -8.41
CA VAL A 22 -3.33 -2.39 -7.87
C VAL A 22 -3.77 -1.42 -8.97
N SER A 23 -5.04 -1.51 -9.37
CA SER A 23 -5.64 -0.63 -10.38
C SER A 23 -6.32 0.59 -9.75
N SER A 24 -6.90 0.42 -8.55
CA SER A 24 -7.65 1.47 -7.85
C SER A 24 -6.83 2.05 -6.69
N VAL A 25 -5.90 2.96 -7.01
CA VAL A 25 -4.97 3.52 -6.01
C VAL A 25 -5.62 4.61 -5.13
N MET A 26 -6.55 5.40 -5.65
CA MET A 26 -7.13 6.53 -4.90
C MET A 26 -7.88 6.10 -3.63
N PRO A 27 -8.67 5.01 -3.62
CA PRO A 27 -9.27 4.50 -2.38
C PRO A 27 -8.26 4.17 -1.27
N LEU A 28 -7.05 3.73 -1.63
CA LEU A 28 -5.98 3.49 -0.65
C LEU A 28 -5.45 4.83 -0.10
N ALA A 29 -5.28 5.82 -0.96
CA ALA A 29 -4.88 7.17 -0.57
C ALA A 29 -5.95 7.86 0.31
N ASP A 30 -7.24 7.65 0.04
CA ASP A 30 -8.36 8.18 0.82
C ASP A 30 -8.34 7.65 2.25
N VAL A 31 -8.11 6.34 2.42
CA VAL A 31 -7.97 5.73 3.76
C VAL A 31 -6.80 6.36 4.51
N LEU A 32 -5.64 6.49 3.88
CA LEU A 32 -4.46 7.09 4.50
C LEU A 32 -4.68 8.58 4.85
N MET A 33 -5.37 9.32 3.99
CA MET A 33 -5.72 10.72 4.24
C MET A 33 -6.71 10.84 5.41
N SER A 34 -7.74 10.02 5.47
CA SER A 34 -8.72 10.00 6.57
C SER A 34 -8.10 9.69 7.94
N GLN A 35 -6.96 8.97 7.94
CA GLN A 35 -6.19 8.63 9.14
C GLN A 35 -5.10 9.67 9.47
N GLY A 36 -5.02 10.77 8.73
CA GLY A 36 -4.00 11.81 8.91
C GLY A 36 -2.59 11.37 8.50
N MET A 37 -2.45 10.23 7.81
CA MET A 37 -1.16 9.69 7.35
C MET A 37 -0.71 10.31 6.02
N LEU A 38 -1.64 10.93 5.29
CA LEU A 38 -1.39 11.61 4.02
C LEU A 38 -1.97 13.01 4.09
N LYS A 39 -1.18 14.02 3.72
CA LYS A 39 -1.62 15.43 3.64
C LYS A 39 -2.11 15.76 2.23
N ASN A 40 -2.79 16.90 2.08
CA ASN A 40 -3.39 17.35 0.82
C ASN A 40 -2.41 17.42 -0.36
N GLU A 41 -1.19 17.91 -0.13
CA GLU A 41 -0.17 18.05 -1.18
C GLU A 41 0.28 16.67 -1.71
N PRO A 42 0.77 15.73 -0.88
CA PRO A 42 1.00 14.34 -1.30
C PRO A 42 -0.19 13.66 -1.96
N TYR A 43 -1.40 13.88 -1.45
CA TYR A 43 -2.62 13.33 -2.04
C TYR A 43 -2.83 13.86 -3.47
N SER A 44 -2.67 15.17 -3.66
CA SER A 44 -2.82 15.83 -4.96
C SER A 44 -1.75 15.35 -5.95
N GLU A 45 -0.51 15.17 -5.50
CA GLU A 45 0.56 14.58 -6.31
C GLU A 45 0.17 13.18 -6.81
N ILE A 46 -0.33 12.32 -5.92
CA ILE A 46 -0.78 10.98 -6.30
C ILE A 46 -1.95 11.08 -7.29
N GLN A 47 -2.92 11.95 -7.02
CA GLN A 47 -4.10 12.10 -7.89
C GLN A 47 -3.73 12.53 -9.31
N ALA A 48 -2.72 13.38 -9.45
CA ALA A 48 -2.26 13.94 -10.73
C ALA A 48 -1.55 12.93 -11.65
N GLU A 49 -1.05 11.82 -11.12
CA GLU A 49 -0.38 10.79 -11.92
C GLU A 49 -1.37 10.13 -12.92
N ARG A 50 -0.89 9.81 -14.12
CA ARG A 50 -1.76 9.36 -15.23
C ARG A 50 -2.20 7.91 -15.12
N THR A 51 -1.34 7.03 -14.59
CA THR A 51 -1.55 5.58 -14.57
C THR A 51 -1.60 5.06 -13.14
N SER A 52 -2.31 3.96 -12.89
CA SER A 52 -2.36 3.35 -11.56
C SER A 52 -0.96 2.97 -11.06
N GLN A 53 -0.08 2.48 -11.94
CA GLN A 53 1.29 2.16 -11.57
C GLN A 53 2.08 3.41 -11.16
N ALA A 54 1.90 4.54 -11.86
CA ALA A 54 2.52 5.80 -11.46
C ALA A 54 1.96 6.32 -10.13
N LYS A 55 0.64 6.26 -9.93
CA LYS A 55 -0.03 6.57 -8.66
C LYS A 55 0.52 5.74 -7.51
N MET A 56 0.67 4.43 -7.72
CA MET A 56 1.16 3.52 -6.69
C MET A 56 2.64 3.79 -6.36
N ARG A 57 3.48 4.05 -7.38
CA ARG A 57 4.87 4.48 -7.16
C ARG A 57 4.95 5.79 -6.38
N ALA A 58 4.09 6.76 -6.69
CA ALA A 58 3.99 8.02 -5.97
C ALA A 58 3.57 7.81 -4.51
N LEU A 59 2.53 7.01 -4.27
CA LEU A 59 2.07 6.66 -2.93
C LEU A 59 3.19 6.03 -2.09
N PHE A 60 3.97 5.12 -2.67
CA PHE A 60 5.13 4.50 -2.01
C PHE A 60 6.19 5.52 -1.57
N ARG A 61 6.33 6.69 -2.21
CA ARG A 61 7.27 7.74 -1.76
C ARG A 61 6.91 8.26 -0.36
N PHE A 62 5.66 8.11 0.06
CA PHE A 62 5.14 8.59 1.36
C PHE A 62 5.06 7.48 2.42
N LEU A 63 5.23 6.21 2.06
CA LEU A 63 5.20 5.07 2.98
C LEU A 63 6.57 4.80 3.65
N LYS A 64 7.18 5.83 4.24
CA LYS A 64 8.55 5.74 4.77
C LYS A 64 8.65 5.08 6.16
N GLY A 65 7.62 5.19 6.99
CA GLY A 65 7.62 4.69 8.37
C GLY A 65 6.72 3.49 8.57
N ARG A 66 6.94 2.79 9.70
CA ARG A 66 6.15 1.63 10.12
C ARG A 66 4.65 1.91 10.14
N ASN A 67 4.24 3.02 10.75
CA ASN A 67 2.82 3.35 10.92
C ASN A 67 2.13 3.55 9.57
N GLN A 68 2.77 4.23 8.62
CA GLN A 68 2.23 4.41 7.27
C GLN A 68 2.09 3.08 6.54
N LYS A 69 3.09 2.20 6.64
CA LYS A 69 3.05 0.86 6.01
C LYS A 69 1.98 -0.03 6.63
N VAL A 70 1.82 -0.01 7.96
CA VAL A 70 0.75 -0.76 8.65
C VAL A 70 -0.63 -0.25 8.24
N ALA A 71 -0.84 1.07 8.22
CA ALA A 71 -2.09 1.68 7.76
C ALA A 71 -2.39 1.32 6.30
N PHE A 72 -1.38 1.37 5.43
CA PHE A 72 -1.49 1.01 4.03
C PHE A 72 -1.83 -0.49 3.85
N PHE A 73 -1.24 -1.38 4.64
CA PHE A 73 -1.61 -2.80 4.63
C PHE A 73 -3.09 -3.01 5.01
N HIS A 74 -3.60 -2.29 6.01
CA HIS A 74 -5.02 -2.36 6.36
C HIS A 74 -5.92 -1.79 5.24
N ALA A 75 -5.49 -0.73 4.56
CA ALA A 75 -6.18 -0.21 3.39
C ALA A 75 -6.23 -1.24 2.26
N LEU A 76 -5.13 -1.95 2.01
CA LEU A 76 -5.07 -3.07 1.05
C LEU A 76 -6.02 -4.19 1.44
N LYS A 77 -6.01 -4.65 2.70
CA LYS A 77 -6.94 -5.70 3.16
C LYS A 77 -8.42 -5.31 2.98
N LYS A 78 -8.73 -4.02 3.09
CA LYS A 78 -10.10 -3.53 2.92
C LYS A 78 -10.51 -3.43 1.44
N ASN A 79 -9.64 -2.92 0.58
CA ASN A 79 -9.98 -2.57 -0.80
C ASN A 79 -9.57 -3.64 -1.83
N GLU A 80 -8.54 -4.41 -1.52
CA GLU A 80 -7.91 -5.41 -2.39
C GLU A 80 -7.71 -6.75 -1.64
N PRO A 81 -8.75 -7.30 -0.96
CA PRO A 81 -8.59 -8.45 -0.06
C PRO A 81 -8.04 -9.70 -0.76
N PHE A 82 -8.50 -9.98 -1.99
CA PHE A 82 -8.05 -11.14 -2.77
C PHE A 82 -6.58 -11.04 -3.16
N LEU A 83 -6.11 -9.85 -3.54
CA LEU A 83 -4.70 -9.63 -3.84
C LEU A 83 -3.83 -9.82 -2.61
N VAL A 84 -4.29 -9.39 -1.43
CA VAL A 84 -3.56 -9.62 -0.18
C VAL A 84 -3.49 -11.11 0.14
N GLU A 85 -4.62 -11.83 0.04
CA GLU A 85 -4.67 -13.28 0.28
C GLU A 85 -3.72 -14.04 -0.64
N GLU A 86 -3.73 -13.73 -1.94
CA GLU A 86 -2.84 -14.34 -2.93
C GLU A 86 -1.36 -14.08 -2.59
N LEU A 87 -0.97 -12.83 -2.33
CA LEU A 87 0.41 -12.45 -1.99
C LEU A 87 0.85 -12.92 -0.58
N GLU A 88 -0.08 -13.36 0.27
CA GLU A 88 0.21 -14.09 1.51
C GLU A 88 0.38 -15.59 1.24
N GLY A 89 -0.48 -16.17 0.38
CA GLY A 89 -0.57 -17.60 0.07
C GLY A 89 0.52 -18.14 -0.87
N GLU A 90 0.94 -17.38 -1.90
CA GLU A 90 2.04 -17.74 -2.82
C GLU A 90 3.36 -18.06 -2.09
N ARG A 91 3.48 -17.61 -0.84
CA ARG A 91 4.66 -17.79 0.00
C ARG A 91 4.49 -18.81 1.12
N SER A 92 3.30 -19.37 1.32
CA SER A 92 3.12 -20.54 2.21
C SER A 92 3.47 -21.86 1.51
N THR A 93 3.61 -21.83 0.18
CA THR A 93 3.92 -22.99 -0.67
C THR A 93 5.36 -23.00 -1.21
N ASN A 94 6.22 -22.06 -0.78
CA ASN A 94 7.64 -21.97 -1.13
C ASN A 94 8.53 -22.04 0.11
#